data_AF-A0A5B6THP9-F1
#
_entry.id   AF-A0A5B6THP9-F1
#
_cell.length_a   1.000
_cell.length_b   1.000
_cell.length_c   1.000
_cell.angle_alpha   90.00
_cell.angle_beta   90.00
_cell.angle_gamma   90.00
#
_symmetry.space_group_name_H-M   'P 1'
#
loop_
_entity.id
_entity.type
_entity.pdbx_description
1 polymer ?
#
loop_
_entity_poly.entity_id
_entity_poly.type
_entity_poly.pdbx_seq_one_letter_code
_entity_poly.pdbx_strand_id
1 'polypeptide(L)'
;MKRSSLVLIAFYLSFGCSEKVNSESNPKTIKTETAKKTESTEQSYQTPADSLRSYEFKDYRTVKLTDPIYEDFDGDSVKDTAVFTSRKQKAGVIIRSGKSNKEYVIGCGKEFEEMSDDFSWVDSWGVVKDKETFEIIIENAEIVGERKFILDNPSIFVMKHENGGIITFKNGHYEWVHQSD
;
A
#
# COMPACT_ATOMS: atom_id res chain seq x y z
N MET A 1 -26.77 -39.74 9.64
CA MET A 1 -26.52 -40.64 8.49
C MET A 1 -26.11 -39.80 7.29
N LYS A 2 -25.12 -40.30 6.55
CA LYS A 2 -24.37 -39.74 5.41
C LYS A 2 -25.28 -39.04 4.37
N ARG A 3 -24.80 -38.02 3.65
CA ARG A 3 -23.96 -38.19 2.44
C ARG A 3 -23.12 -36.94 2.12
N SER A 4 -21.81 -37.15 2.09
CA SER A 4 -20.83 -36.33 1.38
C SER A 4 -21.05 -36.45 -0.13
N SER A 5 -20.92 -35.33 -0.84
CA SER A 5 -20.62 -35.31 -2.27
C SER A 5 -19.34 -34.52 -2.49
N LEU A 6 -18.29 -35.26 -2.87
CA LEU A 6 -17.00 -34.77 -3.32
C LEU A 6 -17.15 -34.37 -4.80
N VAL A 7 -16.74 -33.17 -5.19
CA VAL A 7 -16.61 -32.79 -6.60
C VAL A 7 -15.17 -32.35 -6.83
N LEU A 8 -14.41 -33.18 -7.56
CA LEU A 8 -13.12 -32.84 -8.16
C LEU A 8 -13.38 -31.99 -9.41
N ILE A 9 -12.68 -30.86 -9.55
CA ILE A 9 -12.52 -30.19 -10.84
C ILE A 9 -11.05 -29.90 -11.08
N ALA A 10 -10.62 -30.26 -12.28
CA ALA A 10 -9.26 -30.45 -12.74
C ALA A 10 -8.50 -29.16 -13.05
N PHE A 11 -7.18 -29.22 -12.83
CA PHE A 11 -6.17 -28.27 -13.30
C PHE A 11 -6.03 -28.33 -14.83
N TYR A 12 -6.06 -27.18 -15.49
CA TYR A 12 -5.51 -26.99 -16.84
C TYR A 12 -4.28 -26.08 -16.75
N LEU A 13 -3.12 -26.64 -17.13
CA LEU A 13 -1.88 -25.92 -17.41
C LEU A 13 -1.83 -25.56 -18.89
N SER A 14 -1.58 -24.29 -19.20
CA SER A 14 -1.21 -23.82 -20.53
C SER A 14 0.20 -23.23 -20.47
N PHE A 15 1.12 -23.87 -21.17
CA PHE A 15 2.49 -23.44 -21.46
C PHE A 15 2.55 -22.37 -22.55
N GLY A 16 3.62 -21.57 -22.51
CA GLY A 16 4.25 -20.92 -23.68
C GLY A 16 3.70 -19.53 -24.04
N CYS A 17 4.48 -18.55 -24.51
CA CYS A 17 5.85 -18.58 -25.02
C CYS A 17 6.47 -17.16 -24.96
N SER A 18 7.80 -17.13 -25.05
CA SER A 18 8.72 -15.99 -25.00
C SER A 18 8.81 -15.23 -26.32
N GLU A 19 9.10 -13.93 -26.29
CA GLU A 19 10.10 -13.33 -27.19
C GLU A 19 10.67 -12.00 -26.67
N LYS A 20 12.00 -11.92 -26.65
CA LYS A 20 12.78 -10.69 -26.45
C LYS A 20 13.17 -10.16 -27.83
N VAL A 21 13.13 -8.85 -28.04
CA VAL A 21 13.98 -8.19 -29.03
C VAL A 21 14.54 -6.89 -28.46
N ASN A 22 15.86 -6.78 -28.56
CA ASN A 22 16.74 -5.69 -28.18
C ASN A 22 17.11 -4.91 -29.45
N SER A 23 17.24 -3.58 -29.39
CA SER A 23 18.16 -2.87 -30.29
C SER A 23 18.46 -1.45 -29.80
N GLU A 24 19.72 -1.24 -29.42
CA GLU A 24 20.39 0.06 -29.25
C GLU A 24 20.51 0.82 -30.57
N SER A 25 20.58 2.17 -30.50
CA SER A 25 21.66 2.94 -31.14
C SER A 25 21.61 4.44 -30.77
N ASN A 26 22.79 4.95 -30.41
CA ASN A 26 23.14 6.33 -30.07
C ASN A 26 23.82 7.01 -31.30
N PRO A 27 24.51 8.15 -31.19
CA PRO A 27 24.15 9.56 -30.90
C PRO A 27 24.29 10.46 -32.16
N LYS A 28 23.87 11.73 -32.09
CA LYS A 28 24.56 12.81 -32.83
C LYS A 28 24.39 14.20 -32.21
N THR A 29 25.56 14.78 -31.91
CA THR A 29 25.85 16.10 -31.36
C THR A 29 25.66 17.22 -32.39
N ILE A 30 25.10 18.37 -32.02
CA ILE A 30 25.40 19.68 -32.65
C ILE A 30 25.54 20.75 -31.56
N LYS A 31 26.53 21.61 -31.76
CA LYS A 31 27.12 22.63 -30.88
C LYS A 31 26.50 24.02 -31.12
N THR A 32 26.38 24.78 -30.03
CA THR A 32 26.68 26.22 -29.85
C THR A 32 25.71 27.27 -30.44
N GLU A 33 25.15 28.12 -29.57
CA GLU A 33 25.46 29.56 -29.56
C GLU A 33 24.97 30.30 -28.29
N THR A 34 25.82 31.26 -27.92
CA THR A 34 25.89 32.17 -26.77
C THR A 34 24.67 33.07 -26.55
N ALA A 35 24.22 33.21 -25.29
CA ALA A 35 23.46 34.39 -24.85
C ALA A 35 23.75 34.76 -23.39
N LYS A 36 24.36 35.95 -23.26
CA LYS A 36 24.30 36.97 -22.18
C LYS A 36 24.06 36.54 -20.71
N LYS A 37 25.10 36.79 -19.91
CA LYS A 37 25.10 36.96 -18.46
C LYS A 37 24.18 38.13 -18.04
N THR A 38 23.15 37.83 -17.26
CA THR A 38 22.54 38.77 -16.29
C THR A 38 22.49 38.05 -14.95
N GLU A 39 23.03 38.70 -13.93
CA GLU A 39 23.25 38.20 -12.57
C GLU A 39 22.01 38.43 -11.69
N SER A 40 21.77 37.46 -10.79
CA SER A 40 21.10 37.54 -9.49
C SER A 40 19.62 37.94 -9.41
N THR A 41 18.77 36.97 -9.08
CA THR A 41 18.13 36.90 -7.75
C THR A 41 17.86 35.43 -7.45
N GLU A 42 18.60 34.86 -6.49
CA GLU A 42 18.36 33.52 -5.96
C GLU A 42 17.01 33.50 -5.24
N GLN A 43 16.01 32.93 -5.89
CA GLN A 43 14.94 32.23 -5.19
C GLN A 43 14.94 30.80 -5.73
N SER A 44 15.66 29.95 -5.01
CA SER A 44 15.55 28.50 -5.12
C SER A 44 14.13 28.10 -4.71
N TYR A 45 13.20 28.19 -5.66
CA TYR A 45 12.07 27.30 -5.64
C TYR A 45 12.65 25.95 -6.02
N GLN A 46 12.93 25.13 -5.00
CA GLN A 46 13.07 23.70 -5.21
C GLN A 46 11.80 23.26 -5.94
N THR A 47 11.94 23.03 -7.24
CA THR A 47 10.95 22.36 -8.07
C THR A 47 10.52 21.08 -7.35
N PRO A 48 9.22 20.74 -7.30
CA PRO A 48 8.70 19.46 -6.78
C PRO A 48 9.15 18.26 -7.64
N ALA A 49 10.46 18.07 -7.78
CA ALA A 49 11.08 16.94 -8.46
C ALA A 49 11.18 15.70 -7.57
N ASP A 50 10.63 15.74 -6.35
CA ASP A 50 10.41 14.56 -5.49
C ASP A 50 8.98 14.01 -5.56
N SER A 51 8.13 14.58 -6.43
CA SER A 51 6.83 14.01 -6.73
C SER A 51 7.00 12.64 -7.40
N LEU A 52 6.39 11.62 -6.79
CA LEU A 52 6.33 10.20 -7.17
C LEU A 52 7.45 9.30 -6.59
N ARG A 53 7.59 9.24 -5.26
CA ARG A 53 8.18 8.05 -4.63
C ARG A 53 7.14 6.94 -4.55
N SER A 54 7.13 6.10 -5.58
CA SER A 54 6.54 4.77 -5.53
C SER A 54 7.11 4.00 -4.32
N TYR A 55 6.29 3.69 -3.32
CA TYR A 55 6.54 2.80 -2.18
C TYR A 55 8.00 2.40 -1.92
N GLU A 56 8.77 3.23 -1.21
CA GLU A 56 10.09 2.82 -0.72
C GLU A 56 9.99 1.97 0.56
N PHE A 57 9.01 1.05 0.63
CA PHE A 57 9.06 0.05 1.69
C PHE A 57 10.29 -0.82 1.49
N LYS A 58 11.15 -0.89 2.50
CA LYS A 58 12.40 -1.67 2.44
C LYS A 58 12.15 -3.12 2.85
N ASP A 59 11.33 -3.32 3.87
CA ASP A 59 10.90 -4.63 4.35
C ASP A 59 9.38 -4.74 4.19
N TYR A 60 8.95 -5.33 3.08
CA TYR A 60 7.55 -5.61 2.82
C TYR A 60 7.36 -6.93 2.07
N ARG A 61 6.13 -7.43 2.12
CA ARG A 61 5.68 -8.53 1.27
C ARG A 61 4.23 -8.35 0.86
N THR A 62 3.96 -8.55 -0.42
CA THR A 62 2.60 -8.64 -0.97
C THR A 62 2.07 -10.07 -0.81
N VAL A 63 0.76 -10.22 -0.62
CA VAL A 63 0.06 -11.51 -0.72
C VAL A 63 -1.15 -11.39 -1.63
N LYS A 64 -1.73 -12.51 -2.06
CA LYS A 64 -2.99 -12.48 -2.82
C LYS A 64 -4.09 -11.94 -1.92
N LEU A 65 -5.03 -11.16 -2.47
CA LEU A 65 -6.19 -10.65 -1.70
C LEU A 65 -6.99 -11.75 -1.00
N THR A 66 -7.00 -12.96 -1.55
CA THR A 66 -7.70 -14.11 -0.96
C THR A 66 -6.96 -14.78 0.19
N ASP A 67 -5.66 -14.51 0.35
CA ASP A 67 -4.81 -15.27 1.26
C ASP A 67 -4.67 -14.53 2.60
N PRO A 68 -4.94 -15.16 3.75
CA PRO A 68 -4.81 -14.50 5.04
C PRO A 68 -3.36 -14.07 5.33
N ILE A 69 -3.22 -12.99 6.09
CA ILE A 69 -1.94 -12.54 6.63
C ILE A 69 -1.87 -12.91 8.11
N TYR A 70 -0.73 -13.48 8.53
CA TYR A 70 -0.45 -13.79 9.93
C TYR A 70 0.79 -13.03 10.40
N GLU A 71 0.62 -12.09 11.32
CA GLU A 71 1.69 -11.28 11.90
C GLU A 71 1.27 -10.70 13.26
N ASP A 72 2.22 -10.31 14.09
CA ASP A 72 1.95 -9.62 15.37
C ASP A 72 1.70 -8.12 15.11
N PHE A 73 0.46 -7.73 14.81
CA PHE A 73 0.13 -6.35 14.45
C PHE A 73 -0.03 -5.46 15.67
N ASP A 74 -0.54 -6.00 16.79
CA ASP A 74 -0.74 -5.25 18.03
C ASP A 74 0.47 -5.26 18.99
N GLY A 75 1.50 -6.05 18.70
CA GLY A 75 2.78 -6.09 19.41
C GLY A 75 2.75 -6.94 20.68
N ASP A 76 1.76 -7.83 20.83
CA ASP A 76 1.58 -8.66 22.02
C ASP A 76 2.36 -10.00 22.00
N SER A 77 3.20 -10.19 20.98
CA SER A 77 3.99 -11.39 20.69
C SER A 77 3.18 -12.61 20.26
N VAL A 78 1.89 -12.47 19.98
CA VAL A 78 1.03 -13.51 19.39
C VAL A 78 0.61 -13.06 18.00
N LYS A 79 0.73 -13.97 17.01
CA LYS A 79 0.31 -13.63 15.64
C LYS A 79 -1.20 -13.45 15.56
N ASP A 80 -1.59 -12.31 15.01
CA ASP A 80 -2.94 -11.99 14.60
C ASP A 80 -3.24 -12.61 13.23
N THR A 81 -4.51 -12.54 12.84
CA THR A 81 -4.95 -12.89 11.49
C THR A 81 -5.62 -11.69 10.85
N ALA A 82 -5.13 -11.23 9.71
CA ALA A 82 -5.83 -10.28 8.86
C ALA A 82 -6.36 -10.96 7.60
N VAL A 83 -7.61 -10.65 7.24
CA VAL A 83 -8.23 -11.12 5.99
C VAL A 83 -8.81 -9.94 5.24
N PHE A 84 -8.51 -9.87 3.94
CA PHE A 84 -9.22 -9.00 3.03
C PHE A 84 -10.52 -9.69 2.61
N THR A 85 -11.66 -9.04 2.80
CA THR A 85 -12.97 -9.66 2.58
C THR A 85 -14.04 -8.62 2.21
N SER A 86 -15.25 -9.08 1.93
CA SER A 86 -16.39 -8.21 1.65
C SER A 86 -17.62 -8.61 2.47
N ARG A 87 -18.32 -7.61 3.01
CA ARG A 87 -19.62 -7.76 3.67
C ARG A 87 -20.63 -6.84 2.99
N LYS A 88 -21.79 -7.37 2.62
CA LYS A 88 -22.85 -6.62 1.90
C LYS A 88 -22.31 -5.83 0.68
N GLN A 89 -21.42 -6.45 -0.09
CA GLN A 89 -20.77 -5.87 -1.28
C GLN A 89 -19.77 -4.73 -1.04
N LYS A 90 -19.42 -4.43 0.22
CA LYS A 90 -18.32 -3.50 0.53
C LYS A 90 -17.11 -4.28 1.03
N ALA A 91 -15.95 -4.02 0.46
CA ALA A 91 -14.70 -4.68 0.83
C ALA A 91 -14.01 -3.98 2.00
N GLY A 92 -13.10 -4.69 2.66
CA GLY A 92 -12.30 -4.17 3.77
C GLY A 92 -11.39 -5.24 4.36
N VAL A 93 -10.80 -4.91 5.50
CA VAL A 93 -9.90 -5.78 6.25
C VAL A 93 -10.53 -6.12 7.59
N ILE A 94 -10.54 -7.41 7.93
CA ILE A 94 -10.86 -7.88 9.27
C ILE A 94 -9.59 -8.40 9.91
N ILE A 95 -9.21 -7.80 11.04
CA ILE A 95 -8.06 -8.21 11.84
C ILE A 95 -8.58 -8.87 13.12
N ARG A 96 -8.15 -10.08 13.41
CA ARG A 96 -8.50 -10.81 14.63
C ARG A 96 -7.24 -11.01 15.47
N SER A 97 -7.28 -10.47 16.69
CA SER A 97 -6.19 -10.60 17.65
C SER A 97 -5.96 -12.06 18.02
N GLY A 98 -4.71 -12.53 17.92
CA GLY A 98 -4.34 -13.91 18.21
C GLY A 98 -4.50 -14.26 19.69
N LYS A 99 -4.29 -13.29 20.58
CA LYS A 99 -4.39 -13.47 22.03
C LYS A 99 -5.81 -13.32 22.56
N SER A 100 -6.51 -12.26 22.13
CA SER A 100 -7.83 -11.91 22.69
C SER A 100 -9.01 -12.45 21.89
N ASN A 101 -8.79 -12.90 20.65
CA ASN A 101 -9.83 -13.20 19.65
C ASN A 101 -10.74 -12.01 19.30
N LYS A 102 -10.40 -10.79 19.75
CA LYS A 102 -11.14 -9.59 19.38
C LYS A 102 -10.99 -9.30 17.89
N GLU A 103 -12.11 -8.99 17.22
CA GLU A 103 -12.12 -8.58 15.82
C GLU A 103 -12.15 -7.06 15.69
N TYR A 104 -11.35 -6.56 14.75
CA TYR A 104 -11.32 -5.18 14.28
C TYR A 104 -11.75 -5.19 12.82
N VAL A 105 -12.81 -4.46 12.52
CA VAL A 105 -13.38 -4.37 11.16
C VAL A 105 -13.09 -2.97 10.62
N ILE A 106 -12.34 -2.92 9.52
CA ILE A 106 -11.91 -1.71 8.82
C ILE A 106 -12.49 -1.78 7.41
N GLY A 107 -13.28 -0.79 7.02
CA GLY A 107 -14.12 -0.87 5.83
C GLY A 107 -15.28 -1.86 6.02
N CYS A 108 -15.61 -2.67 5.01
CA CYS A 108 -16.75 -3.60 5.04
C CYS A 108 -18.09 -2.91 5.36
N GLY A 109 -18.28 -1.67 4.90
CA GLY A 109 -19.45 -0.83 5.18
C GLY A 109 -19.42 -0.13 6.53
N LYS A 110 -18.26 -0.05 7.17
CA LYS A 110 -18.01 0.76 8.35
C LYS A 110 -16.94 1.81 8.01
N GLU A 111 -17.27 3.09 8.21
CA GLU A 111 -16.31 4.19 8.12
C GLU A 111 -15.15 3.97 9.11
N PHE A 112 -13.96 4.36 8.70
CA PHE A 112 -12.74 4.20 9.48
C PHE A 112 -11.85 5.42 9.27
N GLU A 113 -11.86 6.33 10.24
CA GLU A 113 -11.10 7.59 10.16
C GLU A 113 -11.39 8.33 8.85
N GLU A 114 -10.35 8.71 8.11
CA GLU A 114 -10.45 9.42 6.84
C GLU A 114 -10.71 8.48 5.64
N MET A 115 -10.79 7.16 5.88
CA MET A 115 -11.00 6.16 4.85
C MET A 115 -12.47 5.89 4.54
N SER A 116 -12.71 5.62 3.25
CA SER A 116 -13.99 5.11 2.77
C SER A 116 -14.39 3.82 3.47
N ASP A 117 -15.69 3.58 3.57
CA ASP A 117 -16.23 2.33 4.10
C ASP A 117 -16.13 1.13 3.13
N ASP A 118 -15.60 1.34 1.92
CA ASP A 118 -15.43 0.32 0.88
C ASP A 118 -14.02 0.32 0.27
N PHE A 119 -13.34 -0.82 0.39
CA PHE A 119 -11.99 -1.03 -0.14
C PHE A 119 -11.98 -1.77 -1.48
N SER A 120 -13.10 -1.79 -2.23
CA SER A 120 -13.19 -2.50 -3.51
C SER A 120 -12.23 -1.98 -4.59
N TRP A 121 -11.59 -0.84 -4.35
CA TRP A 121 -10.56 -0.27 -5.20
C TRP A 121 -9.19 -0.94 -5.04
N VAL A 122 -8.92 -1.62 -3.92
CA VAL A 122 -7.61 -2.22 -3.60
C VAL A 122 -7.30 -3.37 -4.55
N ASP A 123 -6.11 -3.33 -5.17
CA ASP A 123 -5.58 -4.41 -6.02
C ASP A 123 -4.30 -5.05 -5.47
N SER A 124 -3.67 -4.42 -4.47
CA SER A 124 -2.45 -4.88 -3.81
C SER A 124 -2.54 -4.68 -2.29
N TRP A 125 -2.14 -5.70 -1.54
CA TRP A 125 -2.07 -5.61 -0.09
C TRP A 125 -0.98 -6.52 0.47
N GLY A 126 -0.59 -6.27 1.71
CA GLY A 126 0.48 -7.05 2.31
C GLY A 126 0.92 -6.51 3.66
N VAL A 127 2.11 -6.93 4.05
CA VAL A 127 2.74 -6.51 5.31
C VAL A 127 3.92 -5.60 5.00
N VAL A 128 4.03 -4.51 5.75
CA VAL A 128 5.25 -3.71 5.88
C VAL A 128 5.81 -3.90 7.30
N LYS A 129 7.12 -4.05 7.41
CA LYS A 129 7.86 -4.23 8.69
C LYS A 129 8.89 -3.14 8.95
N ASP A 130 8.96 -2.16 8.06
CA ASP A 130 9.74 -0.95 8.27
C ASP A 130 9.38 -0.29 9.61
N LYS A 131 10.35 0.41 10.20
CA LYS A 131 10.15 1.17 11.44
C LYS A 131 9.65 2.59 11.21
N GLU A 132 9.72 3.04 9.97
CA GLU A 132 9.34 4.38 9.58
C GLU A 132 8.70 4.37 8.20
N THR A 133 7.76 5.28 8.04
CA THR A 133 7.12 5.65 6.77
C THR A 133 6.88 7.16 6.80
N PHE A 134 6.15 7.70 5.84
CA PHE A 134 5.64 9.07 5.87
C PHE A 134 4.11 9.07 6.00
N GLU A 135 3.50 10.22 6.21
CA GLU A 135 2.07 10.43 6.15
C GLU A 135 1.83 11.73 5.40
N ILE A 136 0.99 11.69 4.38
CA ILE A 136 0.59 12.87 3.63
C ILE A 136 -0.44 13.65 4.45
N ILE A 137 -0.22 14.96 4.57
CA ILE A 137 -1.11 15.88 5.28
C ILE A 137 -1.96 16.59 4.25
N ILE A 138 -3.28 16.41 4.33
CA ILE A 138 -4.26 17.05 3.45
C ILE A 138 -5.07 18.07 4.24
N GLU A 139 -5.10 19.31 3.74
CA GLU A 139 -5.99 20.36 4.25
C GLU A 139 -6.81 20.93 3.09
N ASN A 140 -8.14 21.01 3.25
CA ASN A 140 -9.05 21.53 2.23
C ASN A 140 -8.89 20.88 0.83
N ALA A 141 -8.65 19.56 0.81
CA ALA A 141 -8.38 18.77 -0.40
C ALA A 141 -7.10 19.17 -1.16
N GLU A 142 -6.13 19.78 -0.47
CA GLU A 142 -4.80 20.07 -0.98
C GLU A 142 -3.74 19.42 -0.09
N ILE A 143 -2.73 18.82 -0.70
CA ILE A 143 -1.56 18.31 0.02
C ILE A 143 -0.76 19.51 0.52
N VAL A 144 -0.69 19.69 1.83
CA VAL A 144 0.07 20.78 2.46
C VAL A 144 1.45 20.33 2.95
N GLY A 145 1.73 19.02 2.91
CA GLY A 145 3.05 18.47 3.19
C GLY A 145 2.99 16.99 3.55
N GLU A 146 4.11 16.51 4.07
CA GLU A 146 4.25 15.16 4.62
C GLU A 146 4.93 15.22 5.98
N ARG A 147 4.67 14.22 6.82
CA ARG A 147 5.40 14.03 8.07
C ARG A 147 5.93 12.61 8.17
N LYS A 148 7.07 12.46 8.82
CA LYS A 148 7.58 11.13 9.19
C LYS A 148 6.62 10.46 10.18
N PHE A 149 6.29 9.20 9.92
CA PHE A 149 5.46 8.37 10.79
C PHE A 149 6.25 7.15 11.27
N ILE A 150 6.19 6.89 12.58
CA ILE A 150 6.86 5.73 13.20
C ILE A 150 5.87 4.56 13.29
N LEU A 151 6.30 3.40 12.80
CA LEU A 151 5.60 2.13 12.87
C LEU A 151 6.21 1.27 13.99
N ASP A 152 5.45 1.09 15.07
CA ASP A 152 5.91 0.32 16.23
C ASP A 152 5.95 -1.19 15.91
N ASN A 153 4.93 -1.64 15.17
CA ASN A 153 4.67 -3.03 14.82
C ASN A 153 4.61 -3.22 13.29
N PRO A 154 4.73 -4.47 12.80
CA PRO A 154 4.29 -4.82 11.46
C PRO A 154 2.91 -4.23 11.16
N SER A 155 2.74 -3.71 9.95
CA SER A 155 1.52 -3.01 9.54
C SER A 155 1.02 -3.54 8.21
N ILE A 156 -0.23 -3.24 7.87
CA ILE A 156 -0.86 -3.70 6.64
C ILE A 156 -0.89 -2.56 5.64
N PHE A 157 -0.31 -2.73 4.46
CA PHE A 157 -0.55 -1.79 3.37
C PHE A 157 -1.73 -2.26 2.52
N VAL A 158 -2.54 -1.32 2.05
CA VAL A 158 -3.61 -1.53 1.07
C VAL A 158 -3.51 -0.45 0.00
N MET A 159 -3.48 -0.88 -1.26
CA MET A 159 -3.07 -0.03 -2.38
C MET A 159 -3.80 -0.36 -3.66
N LYS A 160 -3.86 0.64 -4.54
CA LYS A 160 -4.17 0.51 -5.96
C LYS A 160 -3.22 1.39 -6.74
N HIS A 161 -2.34 0.78 -7.54
CA HIS A 161 -1.20 1.49 -8.14
C HIS A 161 -0.42 2.25 -7.06
N GLU A 162 -0.36 3.58 -7.15
CA GLU A 162 0.33 4.49 -6.21
C GLU A 162 -0.59 5.09 -5.15
N ASN A 163 -1.87 4.72 -5.15
CA ASN A 163 -2.85 5.25 -4.22
C ASN A 163 -3.13 4.28 -3.08
N GLY A 164 -3.21 4.80 -1.85
CA GLY A 164 -3.62 4.03 -0.68
C GLY A 164 -2.87 4.42 0.58
N GLY A 165 -2.58 3.42 1.41
CA GLY A 165 -1.92 3.67 2.67
C GLY A 165 -1.80 2.48 3.59
N ILE A 166 -1.53 2.78 4.86
CA ILE A 166 -1.12 1.80 5.87
C ILE A 166 -2.13 1.77 7.01
N ILE A 167 -2.50 0.57 7.43
CA ILE A 167 -3.24 0.28 8.65
C ILE A 167 -2.21 -0.19 9.68
N THR A 168 -2.05 0.55 10.77
CA THR A 168 -1.08 0.27 11.84
C THR A 168 -1.75 0.26 13.19
N PHE A 169 -1.26 -0.55 14.13
CA PHE A 169 -1.72 -0.48 15.52
C PHE A 169 -0.88 0.54 16.29
N LYS A 170 -1.53 1.49 16.94
CA LYS A 170 -0.89 2.53 17.73
C LYS A 170 -1.85 3.02 18.81
N ASN A 171 -1.30 3.40 19.97
CA ASN A 171 -2.11 3.92 21.08
C ASN A 171 -3.33 3.04 21.46
N GLY A 172 -3.20 1.72 21.35
CA GLY A 172 -4.27 0.76 21.70
C GLY A 172 -5.39 0.59 20.67
N HIS A 173 -5.27 1.17 19.47
CA HIS A 173 -6.23 1.00 18.38
C HIS A 173 -5.53 0.94 17.01
N TYR A 174 -6.28 0.58 15.95
CA TYR A 174 -5.78 0.68 14.59
C TYR A 174 -6.01 2.11 14.08
N GLU A 175 -4.99 2.66 13.42
CA GLU A 175 -4.97 3.99 12.80
C GLU A 175 -4.69 3.84 11.29
N TRP A 176 -5.19 4.79 10.49
CA TRP A 176 -4.88 4.93 9.07
C TRP A 176 -3.73 5.93 8.86
N VAL A 177 -2.76 5.56 8.03
CA VAL A 177 -1.66 6.44 7.61
C VAL A 177 -1.75 6.65 6.10
N HIS A 178 -2.20 7.83 5.69
CA HIS A 178 -2.39 8.19 4.29
C HIS A 178 -1.04 8.34 3.55
N GLN A 179 -0.86 7.67 2.41
CA GLN A 179 0.42 7.64 1.66
C GLN A 179 0.34 8.28 0.27
N SER A 180 -0.86 8.67 -0.19
CA SER A 180 -1.09 9.20 -1.53
C SER A 180 -2.07 10.36 -1.51
N ASP A 181 -2.34 10.96 -2.67
CA ASP A 181 -3.51 11.81 -2.93
C ASP A 181 -4.79 10.96 -3.08
#